data_AF-A0A3N5X4U2-F1
#
_entry.id   AF-A0A3N5X4U2-F1
#
_cell.length_a   1.000
_cell.length_b   1.000
_cell.length_c   1.000
_cell.angle_alpha   90.00
_cell.angle_beta   90.00
_cell.angle_gamma   90.00
#
_symmetry.space_group_name_H-M   'P 1'
#
loop_
_entity.id
_entity.type
_entity.pdbx_description
1 polymer ?
#
loop_
_entity_poly.entity_id
_entity_poly.type
_entity_poly.pdbx_seq_one_letter_code
_entity_poly.pdbx_strand_id
1 'polypeptide(L)'
;MPELHTLSTPRVRPELHRGFRPLGLALRSLREKAEATGRPARLCLAIERGGGAISRFDTTCLPEDHPEAGLNLEYAERIVKFLLWSRGGWRVLVSAPTGVAEHLKAVYAPDGARAFDHAFMGGVYGHAFTVEAVDEASLPAAKESTVALGGHLEGCRIGFDLGAS
;
A
#
# COMPACT_ATOMS: atom_id res chain seq x y z
N MET A 1 33.88 16.87 5.70
CA MET A 1 34.25 17.50 4.41
C MET A 1 32.99 18.10 3.81
N PRO A 2 33.00 19.33 3.28
CA PRO A 2 31.83 19.87 2.62
C PRO A 2 31.48 19.05 1.38
N GLU A 3 30.20 18.69 1.22
CA GLU A 3 29.71 17.95 0.06
C GLU A 3 29.48 18.89 -1.13
N LEU A 4 29.72 18.42 -2.35
CA LEU A 4 29.68 19.21 -3.60
C LEU A 4 28.39 20.05 -3.73
N HIS A 5 27.25 19.51 -3.33
CA HIS A 5 25.94 20.16 -3.45
C HIS A 5 25.75 21.37 -2.51
N THR A 6 26.64 21.55 -1.52
CA THR A 6 26.61 22.68 -0.57
C THR A 6 27.44 23.88 -1.02
N LEU A 7 28.23 23.74 -2.10
CA LEU A 7 29.09 24.81 -2.62
C LEU A 7 28.32 25.98 -3.23
N SER A 8 27.02 25.82 -3.50
CA SER A 8 26.14 26.91 -3.92
C SER A 8 24.72 26.65 -3.45
N THR A 9 23.97 27.73 -3.20
CA THR A 9 22.53 27.63 -3.00
C THR A 9 21.82 28.31 -4.16
N PRO A 10 20.72 27.73 -4.67
CA PRO A 10 19.96 28.37 -5.72
C PRO A 10 19.43 29.71 -5.21
N ARG A 11 19.55 30.76 -6.05
CA ARG A 11 19.10 32.12 -5.73
C ARG A 11 17.61 32.17 -5.35
N VAL A 12 16.82 31.25 -5.92
CA VAL A 12 15.42 31.02 -5.56
C VAL A 12 15.32 29.59 -5.06
N ARG A 13 15.01 29.43 -3.77
CA ARG A 13 14.68 28.11 -3.22
C ARG A 13 13.25 27.77 -3.63
N PRO A 14 12.99 26.60 -4.25
CA PRO A 14 11.63 26.22 -4.58
C PRO A 14 10.85 26.02 -3.27
N GLU A 15 9.84 26.86 -3.05
CA GLU A 15 8.87 26.64 -1.98
C GLU A 15 8.03 25.39 -2.30
N LEU A 16 7.57 24.69 -1.26
CA LEU A 16 6.54 23.67 -1.46
C LEU A 16 5.30 24.32 -2.09
N HIS A 17 4.77 23.70 -3.14
CA HIS A 17 3.57 24.19 -3.80
C HIS A 17 2.44 24.39 -2.78
N ARG A 18 1.73 25.53 -2.81
CA ARG A 18 0.69 25.88 -1.80
C ARG A 18 -0.46 24.86 -1.74
N GLY A 19 -0.74 24.21 -2.87
CA GLY A 19 -1.72 23.12 -2.99
C GLY A 19 -1.20 21.74 -2.60
N PHE A 20 0.08 21.59 -2.22
CA PHE A 20 0.61 20.31 -1.81
C PHE A 20 -0.12 19.80 -0.56
N ARG A 21 -0.64 18.58 -0.65
CA ARG A 21 -1.31 17.88 0.44
C ARG A 21 -0.72 16.47 0.53
N PRO A 22 0.12 16.18 1.55
CA PRO A 22 0.66 14.84 1.72
C PRO A 22 -0.48 13.85 1.96
N LEU A 23 -0.56 12.80 1.13
CA LEU A 23 -1.59 11.78 1.26
C LEU A 23 -1.59 11.14 2.66
N GLY A 24 -0.42 10.95 3.27
CA GLY A 24 -0.30 10.42 4.63
C GLY A 24 -0.98 11.25 5.71
N LEU A 25 -1.20 12.55 5.50
CA LEU A 25 -2.02 13.37 6.41
C LEU A 25 -3.52 13.08 6.22
N ALA A 26 -3.97 12.91 4.98
CA ALA A 26 -5.35 12.55 4.68
C ALA A 26 -5.72 11.16 5.22
N LEU A 27 -4.85 10.15 4.99
CA LEU A 27 -5.05 8.80 5.52
C LEU A 27 -5.17 8.79 7.05
N ARG A 28 -4.32 9.59 7.73
CA ARG A 28 -4.36 9.75 9.19
C ARG A 28 -5.65 10.42 9.64
N SER A 29 -6.05 11.50 8.98
CA SER A 29 -7.27 12.25 9.32
C SER A 29 -8.53 11.40 9.16
N LEU A 30 -8.60 10.55 8.13
CA LEU A 30 -9.72 9.61 7.96
C LEU A 30 -9.78 8.60 9.11
N ARG A 31 -8.63 8.04 9.50
CA ARG A 31 -8.56 7.14 10.65
C ARG A 31 -8.99 7.84 11.95
N GLU A 32 -8.49 9.04 12.21
CA GLU A 32 -8.91 9.84 13.37
C GLU A 32 -10.41 10.14 13.36
N LYS A 33 -10.98 10.46 12.19
CA LYS A 33 -12.43 10.66 12.04
C LYS A 33 -13.21 9.37 12.33
N ALA A 34 -12.71 8.22 11.87
CA ALA A 34 -13.30 6.91 12.19
C ALA A 34 -13.29 6.64 13.69
N GLU A 35 -12.15 6.83 14.37
CA GLU A 35 -12.05 6.66 15.82
C GLU A 35 -13.01 7.60 16.57
N ALA A 36 -13.14 8.85 16.12
CA ALA A 36 -14.03 9.85 16.72
C ALA A 36 -15.52 9.47 16.65
N THR A 37 -15.91 8.51 15.82
CA THR A 37 -17.29 7.98 15.81
C THR A 37 -17.62 7.13 17.05
N GLY A 38 -16.61 6.69 17.80
CA GLY A 38 -16.74 5.74 18.92
C GLY A 38 -17.06 4.31 18.50
N ARG A 39 -17.29 4.06 17.21
CA ARG A 39 -17.58 2.75 16.61
C ARG A 39 -16.95 2.62 15.22
N PRO A 40 -15.63 2.78 15.10
CA PRO A 40 -14.94 2.64 13.82
C PRO A 40 -15.17 1.24 13.23
N ALA A 41 -15.28 1.16 11.91
CA ALA A 41 -15.32 -0.12 11.22
C ALA A 41 -13.90 -0.64 10.94
N ARG A 42 -13.74 -1.96 11.00
CA ARG A 42 -12.46 -2.65 10.74
C ARG A 42 -12.20 -2.75 9.24
N LEU A 43 -10.96 -2.47 8.83
CA LEU A 43 -10.47 -2.72 7.48
C LEU A 43 -9.16 -3.50 7.60
N CYS A 44 -9.19 -4.75 7.18
CA CYS A 44 -8.09 -5.69 7.30
C CYS A 44 -7.72 -6.21 5.92
N LEU A 45 -6.43 -6.17 5.60
CA LEU A 45 -5.87 -6.56 4.31
C LEU A 45 -4.80 -7.63 4.52
N ALA A 46 -4.79 -8.65 3.68
CA ALA A 46 -3.67 -9.58 3.58
C ALA A 46 -3.20 -9.66 2.13
N ILE A 47 -1.89 -9.57 1.92
CA ILE A 47 -1.26 -9.68 0.60
C ILE A 47 -0.37 -10.89 0.59
N GLU A 48 -0.68 -11.83 -0.30
CA GLU A 48 0.11 -13.04 -0.54
C GLU A 48 1.13 -12.80 -1.66
N ARG A 49 2.34 -13.32 -1.45
CA ARG A 49 3.48 -13.26 -2.37
C ARG A 49 4.13 -14.63 -2.51
N GLY A 50 5.23 -14.69 -3.26
CA GLY A 50 5.97 -15.93 -3.52
C GLY A 50 6.32 -16.72 -2.25
N GLY A 51 6.26 -18.05 -2.35
CA GLY A 51 6.56 -18.96 -1.24
C GLY A 51 5.50 -18.99 -0.13
N GLY A 52 4.29 -18.47 -0.39
CA GLY A 52 3.20 -18.42 0.57
C GLY A 52 3.49 -17.51 1.76
N ALA A 53 4.30 -16.46 1.54
CA ALA A 53 4.50 -15.39 2.50
C ALA A 53 3.34 -14.39 2.42
N ILE A 54 2.96 -13.84 3.58
CA ILE A 54 1.74 -13.05 3.75
C ILE A 54 2.09 -11.79 4.54
N SER A 55 1.79 -10.63 3.97
CA SER A 55 1.82 -9.36 4.68
C SER A 55 0.41 -8.96 5.10
N ARG A 56 0.17 -8.79 6.40
CA ARG A 56 -1.11 -8.35 6.95
C ARG A 56 -1.06 -6.88 7.37
N PHE A 57 -2.10 -6.13 7.05
CA PHE A 57 -2.27 -4.74 7.45
C PHE A 57 -3.70 -4.52 7.96
N ASP A 58 -3.81 -4.19 9.24
CA ASP A 58 -5.09 -3.91 9.90
C ASP A 58 -5.18 -2.42 10.21
N THR A 59 -6.33 -1.82 9.92
CA THR A 59 -6.64 -0.42 10.21
C THR A 59 -8.13 -0.26 10.49
N THR A 60 -8.53 0.97 10.76
CA THR A 60 -9.92 1.39 10.92
C THR A 60 -10.32 2.37 9.83
N CYS A 61 -11.62 2.39 9.55
CA CYS A 61 -12.25 3.25 8.56
C CYS A 61 -13.64 3.68 9.04
N LEU A 62 -14.29 4.59 8.32
CA LEU A 62 -15.58 5.14 8.72
C LEU A 62 -16.66 4.03 8.72
N PRO A 63 -17.59 4.00 9.69
CA PRO A 63 -18.70 3.06 9.65
C PRO A 63 -19.61 3.31 8.44
N GLU A 64 -20.32 2.29 7.98
CA GLU A 64 -21.12 2.33 6.73
C GLU A 64 -22.18 3.43 6.71
N ASP A 65 -22.73 3.77 7.88
CA ASP A 65 -23.75 4.79 8.05
C ASP A 65 -23.18 6.21 8.22
N HIS A 66 -21.85 6.38 8.17
CA HIS A 66 -21.23 7.70 8.21
C HIS A 66 -21.46 8.45 6.88
N PRO A 67 -21.81 9.75 6.90
CA PRO A 67 -22.08 10.53 5.67
C PRO A 67 -20.93 10.54 4.65
N GLU A 68 -19.70 10.40 5.14
CA GLU A 68 -18.48 10.36 4.33
C GLU A 68 -17.90 8.94 4.13
N ALA A 69 -18.66 7.88 4.39
CA ALA A 69 -18.18 6.49 4.26
C ALA A 69 -17.63 6.16 2.86
N GLY A 70 -18.06 6.88 1.81
CA GLY A 70 -17.50 6.77 0.46
C GLY A 70 -15.99 7.04 0.38
N LEU A 71 -15.41 7.79 1.32
CA LEU A 71 -13.96 8.01 1.38
C LEU A 71 -13.18 6.72 1.71
N ASN A 72 -13.83 5.71 2.28
CA ASN A 72 -13.21 4.42 2.56
C ASN A 72 -12.71 3.73 1.28
N LEU A 73 -13.34 3.99 0.13
CA LEU A 73 -12.98 3.39 -1.16
C LEU A 73 -11.59 3.84 -1.62
N GLU A 74 -11.37 5.16 -1.69
CA GLU A 74 -10.06 5.72 -2.03
C GLU A 74 -9.02 5.42 -0.96
N TYR A 75 -9.40 5.48 0.31
CA TYR A 75 -8.53 5.12 1.44
C TYR A 75 -7.99 3.70 1.32
N ALA A 76 -8.87 2.73 1.08
CA ALA A 76 -8.50 1.33 0.92
C ALA A 76 -7.59 1.12 -0.29
N GLU A 77 -7.93 1.71 -1.43
CA GLU A 77 -7.16 1.59 -2.67
C GLU A 77 -5.75 2.20 -2.52
N ARG A 78 -5.64 3.37 -1.87
CA ARG A 78 -4.33 3.99 -1.61
C ARG A 78 -3.45 3.13 -0.70
N ILE A 79 -4.05 2.48 0.30
CA ILE A 79 -3.34 1.53 1.16
C ILE A 79 -2.90 0.32 0.33
N VAL A 80 -3.81 -0.34 -0.40
CA VAL A 80 -3.47 -1.51 -1.23
C VAL A 80 -2.33 -1.17 -2.19
N LYS A 81 -2.40 -0.03 -2.89
CA LYS A 81 -1.32 0.43 -3.76
C LYS A 81 -0.01 0.56 -2.99
N PHE A 82 0.00 1.25 -1.85
CA PHE A 82 1.20 1.38 -1.03
C PHE A 82 1.76 0.00 -0.60
N LEU A 83 0.93 -0.93 -0.16
CA LEU A 83 1.38 -2.26 0.28
C LEU A 83 1.95 -3.07 -0.90
N LEU A 84 1.31 -3.03 -2.07
CA LEU A 84 1.81 -3.71 -3.28
C LEU A 84 3.18 -3.17 -3.69
N TRP A 85 3.38 -1.87 -3.69
CA TRP A 85 4.65 -1.28 -4.13
C TRP A 85 5.75 -1.30 -3.05
N SER A 86 5.39 -1.40 -1.77
CA SER A 86 6.37 -1.51 -0.68
C SER A 86 6.73 -2.95 -0.30
N ARG A 87 5.88 -3.93 -0.60
CA ARG A 87 6.07 -5.33 -0.18
C ARG A 87 5.92 -6.36 -1.28
N GLY A 88 5.19 -6.01 -2.34
CA GLY A 88 4.82 -6.90 -3.44
C GLY A 88 3.81 -7.98 -3.05
N GLY A 89 3.06 -8.45 -4.05
CA GLY A 89 2.20 -9.63 -3.96
C GLY A 89 1.25 -9.72 -5.14
N TRP A 90 0.59 -10.86 -5.30
CA TRP A 90 -0.32 -11.13 -6.42
C TRP A 90 -1.77 -11.32 -5.98
N ARG A 91 -2.00 -11.67 -4.71
CA ARG A 91 -3.35 -11.90 -4.18
C ARG A 91 -3.61 -11.03 -2.97
N VAL A 92 -4.68 -10.24 -3.06
CA VAL A 92 -5.13 -9.33 -2.01
C VAL A 92 -6.44 -9.84 -1.43
N LEU A 93 -6.41 -10.21 -0.15
CA LEU A 93 -7.59 -10.58 0.61
C LEU A 93 -8.07 -9.36 1.41
N VAL A 94 -9.37 -9.09 1.35
CA VAL A 94 -9.98 -7.88 1.92
C VAL A 94 -11.13 -8.28 2.84
N SER A 95 -11.02 -7.91 4.12
CA SER A 95 -12.15 -7.86 5.06
C SER A 95 -12.41 -6.41 5.42
N ALA A 96 -13.52 -5.86 4.95
CA ALA A 96 -13.84 -4.44 5.09
C ALA A 96 -15.36 -4.23 5.00
N PRO A 97 -15.86 -3.03 5.33
CA PRO A 97 -17.26 -2.67 5.12
C PRO A 97 -17.70 -2.83 3.67
N THR A 98 -19.01 -2.95 3.50
CA THR A 98 -19.69 -3.19 2.23
C THR A 98 -19.21 -2.23 1.14
N GLY A 99 -18.92 -2.78 -0.04
CA GLY A 99 -18.51 -2.02 -1.23
C GLY A 99 -17.00 -1.78 -1.34
N VAL A 100 -16.22 -1.85 -0.25
CA VAL A 100 -14.76 -1.64 -0.31
C VAL A 100 -14.08 -2.73 -1.15
N ALA A 101 -14.36 -4.01 -0.87
CA ALA A 101 -13.75 -5.10 -1.61
C ALA A 101 -14.17 -5.13 -3.09
N GLU A 102 -15.43 -4.83 -3.38
CA GLU A 102 -15.93 -4.76 -4.77
C GLU A 102 -15.35 -3.57 -5.53
N HIS A 103 -15.18 -2.42 -4.87
CA HIS A 103 -14.46 -1.30 -5.45
C HIS A 103 -13.01 -1.67 -5.78
N LEU A 104 -12.30 -2.32 -4.87
CA LEU A 104 -10.93 -2.77 -5.11
C LEU A 104 -10.86 -3.78 -6.26
N LYS A 105 -11.78 -4.74 -6.33
CA LYS A 105 -11.87 -5.69 -7.46
C LYS A 105 -12.04 -4.97 -8.79
N ALA A 106 -12.94 -3.98 -8.86
CA ALA A 106 -13.16 -3.22 -10.09
C ALA A 106 -11.96 -2.36 -10.47
N VAL A 107 -11.33 -1.70 -9.50
CA VAL A 107 -10.15 -0.84 -9.75
C VAL A 107 -8.95 -1.66 -10.21
N TYR A 108 -8.72 -2.83 -9.61
CA TYR A 108 -7.62 -3.75 -9.95
C TYR A 108 -8.02 -4.83 -10.96
N ALA A 109 -9.12 -4.66 -11.68
CA ALA A 109 -9.47 -5.52 -12.81
C ALA A 109 -8.44 -5.36 -13.96
N PRO A 110 -8.34 -6.34 -14.88
CA PRO A 110 -7.45 -6.24 -16.05
C PRO A 110 -7.66 -4.99 -16.91
N ASP A 111 -8.89 -4.45 -16.92
CA ASP A 111 -9.32 -3.23 -17.60
C ASP A 111 -9.63 -2.07 -16.64
N GLY A 112 -9.29 -2.23 -15.35
CA GLY A 112 -9.53 -1.25 -14.31
C GLY A 112 -8.50 -0.12 -14.27
N ALA A 113 -8.74 0.90 -13.42
CA ALA A 113 -7.85 2.05 -13.27
C ALA A 113 -6.44 1.68 -12.76
N ARG A 114 -6.25 0.46 -12.24
CA ARG A 114 -4.98 -0.13 -11.81
C ARG A 114 -4.58 -1.34 -12.65
N ALA A 115 -5.00 -1.39 -13.92
CA ALA A 115 -4.61 -2.45 -14.86
C ALA A 115 -3.09 -2.63 -14.96
N PHE A 116 -2.30 -1.55 -14.86
CA PHE A 116 -0.85 -1.64 -14.82
C PHE A 116 -0.36 -2.40 -13.58
N ASP A 117 -0.80 -2.00 -12.38
CA ASP A 117 -0.45 -2.67 -11.13
C ASP A 117 -0.88 -4.14 -11.16
N HIS A 118 -2.07 -4.44 -11.68
CA HIS A 118 -2.57 -5.81 -11.89
C HIS A 118 -1.60 -6.63 -12.74
N ALA A 119 -1.30 -6.16 -13.96
CA ALA A 119 -0.47 -6.90 -14.91
C ALA A 119 0.97 -7.03 -14.41
N PHE A 120 1.53 -5.96 -13.84
CA PHE A 120 2.89 -5.94 -13.34
C PHE A 120 3.07 -6.92 -12.17
N MET A 121 2.20 -6.83 -11.15
CA MET A 121 2.28 -7.71 -9.98
C MET A 121 2.03 -9.17 -10.38
N GLY A 122 1.04 -9.43 -11.23
CA GLY A 122 0.80 -10.78 -11.73
C GLY A 122 2.01 -11.37 -12.48
N GLY A 123 2.65 -10.56 -13.33
CA GLY A 123 3.86 -10.94 -14.05
C GLY A 123 5.06 -11.22 -13.14
N VAL A 124 5.31 -10.36 -12.15
CA VAL A 124 6.42 -10.52 -11.18
C VAL A 124 6.30 -11.82 -10.40
N TYR A 125 5.09 -12.19 -10.00
CA TYR A 125 4.85 -13.37 -9.17
C TYR A 125 4.48 -14.63 -9.96
N GLY A 126 4.26 -14.54 -11.28
CA GLY A 126 3.87 -15.68 -12.11
C GLY A 126 2.46 -16.21 -11.81
N HIS A 127 1.59 -15.36 -11.27
CA HIS A 127 0.20 -15.69 -10.93
C HIS A 127 -0.74 -14.64 -11.52
N ALA A 128 -2.00 -15.01 -11.79
CA ALA A 128 -3.03 -14.01 -12.09
C ALA A 128 -3.24 -13.12 -10.86
N PHE A 129 -3.26 -11.81 -11.01
CA PHE A 129 -3.50 -10.91 -9.90
C PHE A 129 -4.97 -10.98 -9.44
N THR A 130 -5.22 -11.14 -8.14
CA THR A 130 -6.58 -11.26 -7.59
C THR A 130 -6.84 -10.33 -6.42
N VAL A 131 -8.09 -9.88 -6.32
CA VAL A 131 -8.64 -9.22 -5.13
C VAL A 131 -9.88 -10.02 -4.70
N GLU A 132 -9.91 -10.46 -3.45
CA GLU A 132 -10.96 -11.32 -2.93
C GLU A 132 -11.53 -10.75 -1.62
N ALA A 133 -12.86 -10.71 -1.53
CA ALA A 133 -13.54 -10.39 -0.29
C ALA A 133 -13.56 -11.66 0.59
N VAL A 134 -13.19 -11.52 1.86
CA VAL A 134 -13.20 -12.62 2.84
C VAL A 134 -13.70 -12.12 4.18
N ASP A 135 -14.22 -13.03 4.99
CA ASP A 135 -14.51 -12.75 6.40
C ASP A 135 -13.22 -12.49 7.18
N GLU A 136 -13.28 -11.65 8.22
CA GLU A 136 -12.10 -11.36 9.06
C GLU A 136 -11.50 -12.64 9.68
N ALA A 137 -12.34 -13.62 10.02
CA ALA A 137 -11.91 -14.91 10.56
C ALA A 137 -11.14 -15.77 9.53
N SER A 138 -11.33 -15.51 8.24
CA SER A 138 -10.63 -16.19 7.14
C SER A 138 -9.38 -15.44 6.68
N LEU A 139 -9.11 -14.24 7.21
CA LEU A 139 -7.87 -13.53 6.90
C LEU A 139 -6.68 -14.22 7.56
N PRO A 140 -5.66 -14.63 6.78
CA PRO A 140 -4.48 -15.26 7.33
C PRO A 140 -3.69 -14.29 8.21
N ALA A 141 -2.99 -14.84 9.20
CA ALA A 141 -2.01 -14.08 9.97
C ALA A 141 -0.80 -13.68 9.10
N ALA A 142 -0.08 -12.64 9.52
CA ALA A 142 1.18 -12.28 8.87
C ALA A 142 2.16 -13.47 8.92
N LYS A 143 2.81 -13.73 7.79
CA LYS A 143 3.82 -14.76 7.61
C LYS A 143 4.94 -14.19 6.75
N GLU A 144 5.92 -13.59 7.40
CA GLU A 144 7.08 -12.99 6.75
C GLU A 144 8.21 -14.03 6.65
N SER A 145 8.87 -14.12 5.49
CA SER A 145 10.10 -14.88 5.33
C SER A 145 11.27 -13.90 5.24
N THR A 146 12.23 -14.02 6.16
CA THR A 146 13.49 -13.30 6.08
C THR A 146 14.55 -14.22 5.52
N VAL A 147 15.27 -13.74 4.51
CA VAL A 147 16.48 -14.39 4.03
C VAL A 147 17.64 -13.54 4.52
N ALA A 148 18.59 -14.16 5.21
CA ALA A 148 19.85 -13.50 5.52
C ALA A 148 20.57 -13.23 4.20
N LEU A 149 20.60 -11.97 3.76
CA LEU A 149 21.45 -11.53 2.66
C LEU A 149 22.90 -11.63 3.16
N GLY A 150 23.59 -12.71 2.76
CA GLY A 150 24.90 -13.10 3.26
C GLY A 150 25.85 -11.92 3.53
N GLY A 151 26.34 -11.87 4.78
CA GLY A 151 27.22 -10.84 5.32
C GLY A 151 28.69 -10.97 4.87
N HIS A 152 28.93 -11.24 3.59
CA HIS A 152 30.28 -11.28 3.02
C HIS A 152 30.86 -9.86 2.92
N LEU A 153 31.35 -9.33 4.04
CA LEU A 153 31.93 -7.99 4.15
C LEU A 153 33.35 -7.91 3.56
N GLU A 154 33.96 -9.05 3.23
CA GLU A 154 35.33 -9.17 2.74
C GLU A 154 35.51 -8.88 1.23
N GLY A 155 34.46 -8.47 0.53
CA GLY A 155 34.49 -8.21 -0.93
C GLY A 155 34.30 -6.74 -1.29
N CYS A 156 34.83 -6.31 -2.44
CA CYS A 156 34.53 -4.99 -3.01
C CYS A 156 33.16 -5.01 -3.70
N ARG A 157 32.10 -4.56 -3.00
CA ARG A 157 30.73 -4.56 -3.54
C ARG A 157 30.30 -3.19 -4.08
N ILE A 158 29.56 -3.20 -5.18
CA ILE A 158 28.84 -2.05 -5.72
C ILE A 158 27.36 -2.41 -5.74
N GLY A 159 26.52 -1.66 -5.03
CA GLY A 159 25.07 -1.73 -5.13
C GLY A 159 24.58 -0.64 -6.06
N PHE A 160 23.84 -1.01 -7.11
CA PHE A 160 23.22 -0.06 -8.04
C PHE A 160 21.71 -0.21 -7.97
N ASP A 161 21.03 0.89 -7.64
CA ASP A 161 19.59 1.02 -7.78
C ASP A 161 19.30 1.48 -9.21
N LEU A 162 18.59 0.65 -9.97
CA LEU A 162 18.27 0.93 -11.37
C LEU A 162 17.03 1.80 -11.53
N GLY A 163 16.34 2.17 -10.44
CA GLY A 163 15.23 3.12 -10.45
C GLY A 163 14.12 2.73 -11.41
N ALA A 164 13.26 1.78 -11.02
CA ALA A 164 11.99 1.60 -11.71
C ALA A 164 11.01 2.69 -11.19
N SER A 165 10.65 3.63 -12.06
CA SER A 165 9.68 4.71 -11.81
C SER A 165 8.26 4.32 -12.19
#